data_AF-A0A954N0D9-F1
#
_entry.id   AF-A0A954N0D9-F1
#
_cell.length_a   1.000
_cell.length_b   1.000
_cell.length_c   1.000
_cell.angle_alpha   90.00
_cell.angle_beta   90.00
_cell.angle_gamma   90.00
#
_symmetry.space_group_name_H-M   'P 1'
#
loop_
_entity.id
_entity.type
_entity.pdbx_description
1 polymer ?
#
loop_
_entity_poly.entity_id
_entity_poly.type
_entity_poly.pdbx_seq_one_letter_code
_entity_poly.pdbx_strand_id
1 'polypeptide(L)'
;MNDTSPQFPIPGPQTGERTERYVSTFLVTVLVVFAAFFLYHAARTILYPYTVDYGEGFLLNQGNELAHLRSPYQPLDEPPWLVANYPPVYPALLAIGI
;
A
#
# COMPACT_ATOMS: atom_id res chain seq x y z
N MET A 1 64.60 -4.92 34.90
CA MET A 1 63.37 -4.13 35.10
C MET A 1 62.27 -4.88 34.36
N ASN A 2 61.45 -5.65 35.07
CA ASN A 2 60.32 -6.36 34.46
C ASN A 2 59.19 -5.35 34.26
N ASP A 3 58.67 -5.27 33.04
CA ASP A 3 57.51 -4.47 32.70
C ASP A 3 56.26 -5.10 33.34
N THR A 4 55.71 -4.43 34.36
CA THR A 4 54.51 -4.85 35.11
C THR A 4 53.27 -4.07 34.66
N SER A 5 53.27 -3.51 33.45
CA SER A 5 52.12 -2.79 32.93
C SER A 5 50.90 -3.72 32.81
N PRO A 6 49.72 -3.35 33.32
CA PRO A 6 48.52 -4.15 33.20
C PRO A 6 48.13 -4.29 31.72
N GLN A 7 48.18 -5.53 31.20
CA GLN A 7 47.69 -5.84 29.86
C GLN A 7 46.16 -5.74 29.88
N PHE A 8 45.62 -4.74 29.17
CA PHE A 8 44.19 -4.68 28.93
C PHE A 8 43.79 -5.82 27.99
N PRO A 9 42.71 -6.57 28.29
CA PRO A 9 42.23 -7.61 27.41
C PRO A 9 41.88 -7.00 26.04
N ILE A 10 42.46 -7.53 24.96
CA ILE A 10 42.02 -7.21 23.61
C ILE A 10 40.58 -7.72 23.47
N PRO A 11 39.60 -6.86 23.11
CA PRO A 11 38.23 -7.32 22.88
C PRO A 11 38.23 -8.45 21.86
N GLY A 12 37.62 -9.59 22.22
CA GLY A 12 37.42 -10.70 21.29
C GLY A 12 36.56 -10.29 20.09
N PRO A 13 36.52 -11.09 19.02
CA PRO A 13 35.77 -10.77 17.81
C PRO A 13 34.30 -10.43 18.14
N GLN A 14 33.84 -9.28 17.66
CA GLN A 14 32.51 -8.72 17.94
C GLN A 14 31.41 -9.57 17.30
N THR A 15 30.91 -10.56 18.04
CA THR A 15 29.89 -11.53 17.60
C THR A 15 28.56 -10.89 17.17
N GLY A 16 28.29 -9.65 17.60
CA GLY A 16 27.08 -8.89 17.26
C GLY A 16 26.97 -8.49 15.78
N GLU A 17 28.07 -8.04 15.15
CA GLU A 17 28.04 -7.50 13.78
C GLU A 17 27.63 -8.55 12.74
N ARG A 18 28.02 -9.83 12.94
CA ARG A 18 27.67 -10.90 12.01
C ARG A 18 26.18 -11.24 12.09
N THR A 19 25.64 -11.30 13.30
CA THR A 19 24.22 -11.59 13.54
C THR A 19 23.33 -10.48 12.98
N GLU A 20 23.68 -9.21 13.23
CA GLU A 20 22.98 -8.05 12.67
C GLU A 20 22.96 -8.07 11.15
N ARG A 21 24.09 -8.42 10.52
CA ARG A 21 24.18 -8.52 9.07
C ARG A 21 23.28 -9.62 8.50
N TYR A 22 23.18 -10.77 9.15
CA TYR A 22 22.28 -11.84 8.71
C TYR A 22 20.82 -11.47 8.87
N VAL A 23 20.44 -10.87 10.01
CA VAL A 23 19.07 -10.41 10.25
C VAL A 23 18.69 -9.32 9.24
N SER A 24 19.55 -8.35 9.02
CA SER A 24 19.32 -7.28 8.03
C SER A 24 19.18 -7.85 6.62
N THR A 25 20.07 -8.75 6.21
CA THR A 25 20.00 -9.42 4.89
C THR A 25 18.70 -10.20 4.73
N PHE A 26 18.29 -10.92 5.77
CA PHE A 26 17.02 -11.66 5.78
C PHE A 26 15.82 -10.70 5.62
N LEU A 27 15.75 -9.63 6.42
CA LEU A 27 14.66 -8.66 6.35
C LEU A 27 14.59 -7.95 4.99
N VAL A 28 15.73 -7.55 4.43
CA VAL A 28 15.79 -6.95 3.08
C VAL A 28 15.34 -7.95 2.03
N THR A 29 15.74 -9.21 2.14
CA THR A 29 15.30 -10.26 1.21
C THR A 29 13.79 -10.45 1.28
N VAL A 30 13.21 -10.55 2.48
CA VAL A 30 11.77 -10.64 2.68
C VAL A 30 11.08 -9.41 2.07
N LEU A 31 11.57 -8.20 2.35
CA LEU A 31 11.00 -6.97 1.81
C LEU A 31 11.00 -6.97 0.27
N VAL A 32 12.11 -7.35 -0.36
CA VAL A 32 12.23 -7.42 -1.83
C VAL A 32 11.24 -8.44 -2.41
N VAL A 33 11.09 -9.60 -1.76
CA VAL A 33 10.13 -10.62 -2.19
C VAL A 33 8.69 -10.08 -2.12
N PHE A 34 8.31 -9.46 -1.00
CA PHE A 34 6.97 -8.88 -0.85
C PHE A 34 6.73 -7.70 -1.82
N ALA A 35 7.75 -6.87 -2.07
CA ALA A 35 7.67 -5.82 -3.07
C ALA A 35 7.45 -6.39 -4.49
N ALA A 36 8.13 -7.48 -4.85
CA ALA A 36 7.92 -8.16 -6.13
C ALA A 36 6.51 -8.75 -6.24
N PHE A 37 6.01 -9.39 -5.18
CA PHE A 37 4.62 -9.88 -5.14
C PHE A 37 3.62 -8.75 -5.29
N PHE A 38 3.82 -7.63 -4.60
CA PHE A 38 2.97 -6.46 -4.72
C PHE A 38 2.93 -5.94 -6.16
N LEU A 39 4.10 -5.73 -6.79
CA LEU A 39 4.19 -5.24 -8.17
C LEU A 39 3.51 -6.20 -9.16
N TYR A 40 3.68 -7.51 -8.98
CA TYR A 40 3.02 -8.51 -9.80
C TYR A 40 1.49 -8.42 -9.70
N HIS A 41 0.94 -8.33 -8.49
CA HIS A 41 -0.50 -8.21 -8.29
C HIS A 41 -1.02 -6.87 -8.80
N ALA A 42 -0.34 -5.75 -8.50
CA ALA A 42 -0.71 -4.43 -8.97
C ALA A 42 -0.78 -4.36 -10.51
N ALA A 43 0.22 -4.91 -11.21
CA ALA A 43 0.21 -4.98 -12.66
C ALA A 43 -0.99 -5.78 -13.19
N ARG A 44 -1.28 -6.95 -12.60
CA ARG A 44 -2.44 -7.75 -12.99
C ARG A 44 -3.76 -7.03 -12.72
N THR A 45 -3.87 -6.34 -11.59
CA THR A 45 -5.04 -5.55 -11.21
C THR A 45 -5.32 -4.43 -12.20
N ILE A 46 -4.29 -3.65 -12.58
CA ILE A 46 -4.42 -2.54 -13.53
C ILE A 46 -4.81 -3.05 -14.94
N LEU A 47 -4.28 -4.21 -15.34
CA LEU A 47 -4.54 -4.81 -16.65
C LEU A 47 -5.85 -5.63 -16.68
N TYR A 48 -6.50 -5.84 -15.53
CA TYR A 48 -7.72 -6.62 -15.48
C TYR A 48 -8.89 -5.76 -15.99
N PRO A 49 -9.70 -6.27 -16.95
CA PRO A 49 -10.71 -5.45 -17.62
C PRO A 49 -11.98 -5.21 -16.80
N TYR A 50 -12.09 -5.78 -15.60
CA TYR A 50 -13.24 -5.65 -14.72
C TYR A 50 -12.85 -4.99 -13.40
N THR A 51 -13.84 -4.40 -12.72
CA THR A 51 -13.65 -3.81 -11.38
C THR A 51 -13.05 -4.81 -10.41
N VAL A 52 -12.06 -4.37 -9.67
CA VAL A 52 -11.21 -5.19 -8.80
C VAL A 52 -11.95 -5.57 -7.54
N ASP A 53 -12.86 -4.70 -7.09
CA ASP A 53 -13.69 -4.90 -5.91
C ASP A 53 -15.15 -4.50 -6.18
N TYR A 54 -16.07 -5.19 -5.52
CA TYR A 54 -17.51 -4.94 -5.56
C TYR A 54 -17.87 -3.50 -5.19
N GLY A 55 -17.12 -2.90 -4.26
CA GLY A 55 -17.33 -1.52 -3.82
C GLY A 55 -17.02 -0.46 -4.88
N GLU A 56 -16.17 -0.75 -5.86
CA GLU A 56 -15.72 0.22 -6.87
C GLU A 56 -16.85 0.63 -7.81
N GLY A 57 -17.79 -0.28 -8.11
CA GLY A 57 -18.91 0.01 -9.00
C GLY A 57 -19.78 1.19 -8.50
N PHE A 58 -19.96 1.32 -7.19
CA PHE A 58 -20.70 2.44 -6.61
C PHE A 58 -19.97 3.77 -6.78
N LEU A 59 -18.64 3.78 -6.63
CA LEU A 59 -17.82 4.97 -6.83
C LEU A 59 -17.76 5.37 -8.30
N LEU A 60 -17.65 4.39 -9.20
CA LEU A 60 -17.72 4.60 -10.64
C LEU A 60 -19.07 5.19 -11.06
N ASN A 61 -20.16 4.67 -10.51
CA ASN A 61 -21.49 5.23 -10.75
C ASN A 61 -21.60 6.67 -10.25
N GLN A 62 -21.09 6.99 -9.04
CA GLN A 62 -21.07 8.36 -8.53
C GLN A 62 -20.25 9.31 -9.42
N GLY A 63 -19.09 8.86 -9.91
CA GLY A 63 -18.29 9.61 -10.88
C GLY A 63 -19.03 9.82 -12.20
N ASN A 64 -19.69 8.78 -12.72
CA ASN A 64 -20.50 8.86 -13.93
C ASN A 64 -21.70 9.81 -13.79
N GLU A 65 -22.39 9.81 -12.65
CA GLU A 65 -23.46 10.78 -12.36
C GLU A 65 -22.92 12.22 -12.40
N LEU A 66 -21.79 12.47 -11.74
CA LEU A 66 -21.14 13.78 -11.75
C LEU A 66 -20.64 14.20 -13.15
N ALA A 67 -20.12 13.26 -13.95
CA ALA A 67 -19.71 13.52 -15.34
C ALA A 67 -20.90 13.99 -16.20
N HIS A 68 -22.11 13.54 -15.88
CA HIS A 68 -23.36 13.99 -16.49
C HIS A 68 -24.02 15.18 -15.76
N LEU A 69 -23.30 15.84 -14.85
CA LEU A 69 -23.79 16.96 -14.04
C LEU A 69 -25.00 16.61 -13.16
N ARG A 70 -25.13 15.34 -12.76
CA ARG A 70 -26.15 14.85 -11.83
C ARG A 70 -25.56 14.70 -10.42
N SER A 71 -26.42 14.82 -9.41
CA SER A 71 -26.02 14.62 -8.01
C SER A 71 -25.67 13.14 -7.76
N PRO A 72 -24.54 12.82 -7.09
CA PRO A 72 -24.28 11.46 -6.64
C PRO A 72 -25.12 11.09 -5.40
N TYR A 73 -25.70 12.07 -4.71
CA TYR A 73 -26.63 11.88 -3.60
C TYR A 73 -28.05 11.81 -4.16
N GLN A 74 -28.54 10.59 -4.37
CA GLN A 74 -29.88 10.33 -4.90
C GLN A 74 -30.90 10.18 -3.76
N PRO A 75 -32.20 10.47 -4.01
CA PRO A 75 -33.26 10.22 -3.05
C PRO A 75 -33.36 8.73 -2.67
N LEU A 76 -33.79 8.44 -1.43
CA LEU A 76 -33.89 7.07 -0.89
C LEU A 76 -35.32 6.49 -0.93
N ASP A 77 -36.27 7.28 -1.40
CA ASP A 77 -37.67 6.92 -1.63
C ASP A 77 -37.87 6.11 -2.92
N GLU A 78 -36.91 6.17 -3.84
CA GLU A 78 -36.95 5.44 -5.11
C GLU A 78 -35.69 4.57 -5.30
N PRO A 79 -35.80 3.40 -5.95
CA PRO A 79 -34.65 2.60 -6.32
C PRO A 79 -33.84 3.26 -7.47
N PRO A 80 -32.54 2.97 -7.61
CA PRO A 80 -31.74 2.07 -6.77
C PRO A 80 -31.34 2.79 -5.47
N TRP A 81 -31.58 2.16 -4.33
CA TRP A 81 -31.27 2.71 -2.99
C TRP A 81 -29.76 2.79 -2.75
N LEU A 82 -29.12 3.76 -3.41
CA LEU A 82 -27.68 3.96 -3.40
C LEU A 82 -27.32 5.07 -2.42
N VAL A 83 -26.33 4.77 -1.57
CA VAL A 83 -25.79 5.74 -0.62
C VAL A 83 -24.39 6.15 -1.08
N ALA A 84 -24.20 7.45 -1.30
CA ALA A 84 -22.88 8.02 -1.49
C ALA A 84 -22.28 8.37 -0.12
N ASN A 85 -21.32 7.56 0.34
CA ASN A 85 -20.71 7.68 1.67
C ASN A 85 -19.57 8.70 1.76
N TYR A 86 -19.07 9.18 0.61
CA TYR A 86 -17.90 10.07 0.55
C TYR A 86 -18.29 11.47 0.08
N PRO A 87 -17.56 12.51 0.52
CA PRO A 87 -17.63 13.83 -0.09
C PRO A 87 -17.31 13.76 -1.59
N PRO A 88 -17.86 14.65 -2.43
CA PRO A 88 -17.84 14.51 -3.88
C PRO A 88 -16.47 14.76 -4.50
N VAL A 89 -15.43 15.10 -3.74
CA VAL A 89 -14.09 15.41 -4.26
C VAL A 89 -13.50 14.22 -5.02
N TYR A 90 -13.51 13.02 -4.43
CA TYR A 90 -12.96 11.85 -5.10
C TYR A 90 -13.79 11.43 -6.33
N PRO A 91 -15.13 11.29 -6.24
CA PRO A 91 -15.97 11.05 -7.42
C PRO A 91 -15.83 12.13 -8.51
N ALA A 92 -15.61 13.39 -8.15
CA ALA A 92 -15.40 14.47 -9.12
C ALA A 92 -14.07 14.34 -9.86
N LEU A 93 -12.99 13.91 -9.19
CA LEU A 93 -11.73 13.59 -9.87
C LEU A 93 -11.90 12.38 -10.79
N LEU A 94 -12.64 11.37 -10.36
CA LEU A 94 -12.93 10.20 -11.17
C LEU A 94 -13.74 10.56 -12.43
N ALA A 95 -14.71 11.48 -12.31
CA ALA A 95 -15.53 11.98 -13.41
C ALA A 95 -14.73 12.66 -14.55
N ILE A 96 -13.47 13.04 -14.32
CA ILE A 96 -12.59 13.60 -15.37
C ILE A 96 -12.09 12.49 -16.31
N GLY A 97 -11.97 11.26 -15.82
CA GLY A 97 -11.39 10.13 -16.54
C GLY A 97 -12.39 9.05 -16.98
N ILE A 98 -13.67 9.23 -16.67
CA ILE A 98 -14.79 8.41 -17.17
C ILE A 98 -15.35 9.09 -18.42
#